data_AF-A0A936QPT8-F1
#
_entry.id   AF-A0A936QPT8-F1
#
_cell.length_a   1.000
_cell.length_b   1.000
_cell.length_c   1.000
_cell.angle_alpha   90.00
_cell.angle_beta   90.00
_cell.angle_gamma   90.00
#
_symmetry.space_group_name_H-M   'P 1'
#
loop_
_entity.id
_entity.type
_entity.pdbx_description
1 polymer ?
#
loop_
_entity_poly.entity_id
_entity_poly.type
_entity_poly.pdbx_seq_one_letter_code
_entity_poly.pdbx_strand_id
1 'polypeptide(L)'
;MKLKILLLSVLASGNLAQAQDQTYADCLVKASSSWGQPCSKCENYKGFQRDYSEVYQVELKNSCTEMMEVKLAMQEENGNWRTFPVKALQGGETMYAYACHGTGKYLFWARRMNDTQIVLPTDGEIVSAYRGK
;
A
#
# COMPACT_ATOMS: atom_id res chain seq x y z
N MET A 1 33.11 16.30 57.29
CA MET A 1 31.84 15.56 57.11
C MET A 1 31.97 14.72 55.86
N LYS A 2 31.36 13.52 55.85
CA LYS A 2 31.63 12.38 54.97
C LYS A 2 31.10 12.58 53.54
N LEU A 3 31.89 12.09 52.56
CA LEU A 3 31.52 11.18 51.47
C LEU A 3 30.35 11.56 50.53
N LYS A 4 30.61 11.60 49.21
CA LYS A 4 30.00 10.67 48.23
C LYS A 4 30.66 10.75 46.85
N ILE A 5 30.89 9.55 46.33
CA ILE A 5 31.56 9.16 45.10
C ILE A 5 30.50 8.94 44.00
N LEU A 6 30.96 8.90 42.74
CA LEU A 6 30.35 8.33 41.52
C LEU A 6 29.37 9.26 40.79
N LEU A 7 29.34 9.33 39.45
CA LEU A 7 29.39 8.24 38.48
C LEU A 7 29.95 8.69 37.11
N LEU A 8 30.48 7.67 36.40
CA LEU A 8 30.87 7.62 34.99
C LEU A 8 29.87 8.29 34.05
N SER A 9 30.36 9.21 33.21
CA SER A 9 29.72 9.61 31.96
C SER A 9 29.96 8.52 30.90
N VAL A 10 28.98 7.61 30.75
CA VAL A 10 28.87 6.68 29.62
C VAL A 10 28.66 7.51 28.36
N LEU A 11 29.67 7.57 27.49
CA LEU A 11 29.51 7.99 26.11
C LEU A 11 28.73 6.88 25.39
N ALA A 12 27.41 7.01 25.40
CA ALA A 12 26.55 6.24 24.52
C ALA A 12 26.87 6.64 23.08
N SER A 13 27.66 5.83 22.40
CA SER A 13 27.74 5.81 20.94
C SER A 13 26.35 5.40 20.44
N GLY A 14 25.46 6.37 20.32
CA GLY A 14 24.19 6.20 19.64
C GLY A 14 24.50 5.85 18.19
N ASN A 15 24.36 4.57 17.85
CA ASN A 15 24.09 4.18 16.48
C ASN A 15 22.72 4.76 16.13
N LEU A 16 22.70 6.01 15.69
CA LEU A 16 21.63 6.53 14.85
C LEU A 16 21.73 5.80 13.53
N ALA A 17 21.19 4.58 13.48
CA ALA A 17 20.71 4.03 12.22
C ALA A 17 19.53 4.91 11.79
N GLN A 18 19.85 5.98 11.05
CA GLN A 18 18.84 6.81 10.41
C GLN A 18 18.11 5.95 9.37
N ALA A 19 16.79 5.82 9.58
CA ALA A 19 15.75 5.72 8.55
C ALA A 19 16.13 4.96 7.27
N GLN A 20 16.08 3.63 7.29
CA GLN A 20 15.89 2.90 6.06
C GLN A 20 14.40 2.90 5.68
N ASP A 21 14.08 3.78 4.73
CA ASP A 21 13.34 3.43 3.51
C ASP A 21 11.80 3.51 3.51
N GLN A 22 11.24 4.61 4.02
CA GLN A 22 9.84 5.04 3.72
C GLN A 22 9.71 5.93 2.47
N THR A 23 10.80 6.28 1.79
CA THR A 23 10.83 7.33 0.76
C THR A 23 10.03 7.00 -0.49
N TYR A 24 9.96 5.73 -0.89
CA TYR A 24 9.26 5.34 -2.12
C TYR A 24 7.74 5.17 -1.95
N ALA A 25 7.26 4.93 -0.73
CA ALA A 25 5.82 4.94 -0.45
C ALA A 25 5.25 6.35 -0.62
N ASP A 26 6.01 7.39 -0.24
CA ASP A 26 5.62 8.79 -0.40
C ASP A 26 5.52 9.20 -1.88
N CYS A 27 6.28 8.54 -2.76
CA CYS A 27 6.24 8.75 -4.21
C CYS A 27 4.95 8.22 -4.86
N LEU A 28 4.27 7.23 -4.25
CA LEU A 28 3.09 6.61 -4.83
C LEU A 28 1.84 7.38 -4.41
N VAL A 29 1.37 8.26 -5.29
CA VAL A 29 0.28 9.19 -4.99
C VAL A 29 -1.03 8.75 -5.63
N LYS A 30 -2.16 9.04 -5.00
CA LYS A 30 -3.48 8.84 -5.60
C LYS A 30 -3.70 9.87 -6.71
N ALA A 31 -3.74 9.42 -7.95
CA ALA A 31 -4.06 10.28 -9.10
C ALA A 31 -5.56 10.52 -9.22
N SER A 32 -6.36 9.45 -9.09
CA SER A 32 -7.82 9.54 -9.17
C SER A 32 -8.50 8.41 -8.39
N SER A 33 -9.79 8.56 -8.13
CA SER A 33 -10.65 7.50 -7.62
C SER A 33 -12.07 7.70 -8.10
N SER A 34 -12.80 6.61 -8.34
CA SER A 34 -14.17 6.67 -8.86
C SER A 34 -15.03 5.53 -8.34
N TRP A 35 -16.34 5.77 -8.32
CA TRP A 35 -17.37 4.76 -8.08
C TRP A 35 -18.17 4.54 -9.37
N GLY A 36 -18.80 3.39 -9.53
CA GLY A 36 -19.74 3.18 -10.64
C GLY A 36 -19.10 2.85 -11.99
N GLN A 37 -17.77 2.72 -12.06
CA GLN A 37 -17.09 2.50 -13.33
C GLN A 37 -17.22 1.04 -13.79
N PRO A 38 -17.51 0.79 -15.08
CA PRO A 38 -17.60 -0.55 -15.62
C PRO A 38 -16.36 -1.39 -15.31
N CYS A 39 -16.57 -2.61 -14.80
CA CYS A 39 -15.50 -3.55 -14.52
C CYS A 39 -15.94 -4.97 -14.91
N SER A 40 -15.26 -5.58 -15.88
CA SER A 40 -15.55 -6.93 -16.36
C SER A 40 -15.32 -8.03 -15.32
N LYS A 41 -14.67 -7.71 -14.20
CA LYS A 41 -14.43 -8.61 -13.08
C LYS A 41 -15.43 -8.45 -11.94
N CYS A 42 -16.35 -7.48 -12.06
CA CYS A 42 -17.36 -7.14 -11.07
C CYS A 42 -18.75 -7.07 -11.72
N GLU A 43 -19.04 -7.96 -12.67
CA GLU A 43 -20.34 -7.99 -13.34
C GLU A 43 -21.41 -8.42 -12.34
N ASN A 44 -22.16 -7.43 -11.83
CA ASN A 44 -23.39 -7.64 -11.08
C ASN A 44 -24.58 -7.18 -11.92
N TYR A 45 -25.77 -7.73 -11.66
CA TYR A 45 -26.98 -7.42 -12.42
C TYR A 45 -28.09 -6.94 -11.48
N LYS A 46 -28.72 -5.83 -11.86
CA LYS A 46 -29.97 -5.35 -11.26
C LYS A 46 -31.09 -5.52 -12.28
N GLY A 47 -31.79 -6.65 -12.18
CA GLY A 47 -32.67 -7.12 -13.25
C GLY A 47 -31.86 -7.56 -14.46
N PHE A 48 -32.11 -6.96 -15.63
CA PHE A 48 -31.38 -7.27 -16.87
C PHE A 48 -30.25 -6.28 -17.20
N GLN A 49 -30.02 -5.28 -16.33
CA GLN A 49 -28.98 -4.27 -16.53
C GLN A 49 -27.77 -4.58 -15.65
N ARG A 50 -26.58 -4.37 -16.22
CA ARG A 50 -25.32 -4.44 -15.47
C ARG A 50 -25.29 -3.29 -14.46
N ASP A 51 -25.02 -3.63 -13.22
CA ASP A 51 -24.89 -2.69 -12.12
C ASP A 51 -23.43 -2.68 -11.64
N TYR A 52 -22.80 -1.52 -11.72
CA TYR A 52 -21.43 -1.28 -11.25
C TYR A 52 -21.39 -0.24 -10.14
N SER A 53 -22.54 0.19 -9.61
CA SER A 53 -22.64 1.29 -8.64
C SER A 53 -21.75 1.10 -7.41
N GLU A 54 -21.51 -0.14 -7.01
CA GLU A 54 -20.69 -0.52 -5.85
C GLU A 54 -19.21 -0.73 -6.18
N VAL A 55 -18.84 -0.69 -7.47
CA VAL A 55 -17.44 -0.82 -7.90
C VAL A 55 -16.69 0.45 -7.55
N TYR A 56 -15.69 0.32 -6.69
CA TYR A 56 -14.74 1.38 -6.38
C TYR A 56 -13.44 1.14 -7.13
N GLN A 57 -12.89 2.16 -7.77
CA GLN A 57 -11.59 2.11 -8.46
C GLN A 57 -10.67 3.20 -7.94
N VAL A 58 -9.38 2.89 -7.86
CA VAL A 58 -8.31 3.84 -7.56
C VAL A 58 -7.24 3.80 -8.63
N GLU A 59 -6.72 4.96 -8.98
CA GLU A 59 -5.54 5.13 -9.82
C GLU A 59 -4.40 5.67 -8.96
N LEU A 60 -3.30 4.92 -8.89
CA LEU A 60 -2.08 5.33 -8.21
C LEU A 60 -1.01 5.66 -9.25
N LYS A 61 -0.27 6.75 -9.03
CA LYS A 61 0.80 7.22 -9.91
C LYS A 61 2.13 7.20 -9.20
N ASN A 62 3.15 6.67 -9.85
CA ASN A 62 4.53 6.90 -9.44
C ASN A 62 4.91 8.35 -9.78
N SER A 63 5.02 9.21 -8.76
CA SER A 63 5.44 10.61 -8.93
C SER A 63 6.96 10.82 -8.95
N CYS A 64 7.72 9.80 -8.58
CA CYS A 64 9.17 9.82 -8.63
C CYS A 64 9.68 9.47 -10.02
N THR A 65 10.96 9.75 -10.28
CA THR A 65 11.59 9.51 -11.59
C THR A 65 12.02 8.06 -11.77
N GLU A 66 12.32 7.40 -10.66
CA GLU A 66 12.84 6.05 -10.57
C GLU A 66 11.72 5.03 -10.73
N MET A 67 12.07 3.87 -11.28
CA MET A 67 11.16 2.73 -11.33
C MET A 67 10.98 2.13 -9.93
N MET A 68 9.74 1.78 -9.58
CA MET A 68 9.38 1.14 -8.31
C MET A 68 8.53 -0.11 -8.52
N GLU A 69 8.56 -1.02 -7.57
CA GLU A 69 7.63 -2.14 -7.49
C GLU A 69 6.53 -1.82 -6.48
N VAL A 70 5.28 -2.03 -6.87
CA VAL A 70 4.11 -1.72 -6.06
C VAL A 70 3.27 -2.96 -5.83
N LYS A 71 2.93 -3.20 -4.56
CA LYS A 71 1.90 -4.12 -4.13
C LYS A 71 0.68 -3.32 -3.68
N LEU A 72 -0.52 -3.73 -4.11
CA LEU A 72 -1.77 -3.02 -3.84
C LEU A 72 -2.87 -4.00 -3.44
N ALA A 73 -3.70 -3.59 -2.49
CA ALA A 73 -4.90 -4.31 -2.09
C ALA A 73 -6.07 -3.35 -1.84
N MET A 74 -7.27 -3.76 -2.25
CA MET A 74 -8.51 -3.00 -2.12
C MET A 74 -9.44 -3.71 -1.14
N GLN A 75 -10.08 -2.97 -0.24
CA GLN A 75 -11.03 -3.56 0.68
C GLN A 75 -12.42 -3.71 0.03
N GLU A 76 -12.94 -4.92 0.08
CA GLU A 76 -14.33 -5.25 -0.23
C GLU A 76 -15.21 -4.99 1.02
N GLU A 77 -16.50 -4.77 0.83
CA GLU A 77 -17.47 -4.43 1.89
C GLU A 77 -17.55 -5.50 2.99
N ASN A 78 -17.32 -6.76 2.63
CA ASN A 78 -17.25 -7.88 3.58
C ASN A 78 -15.97 -7.91 4.45
N GLY A 79 -15.11 -6.88 4.34
CA GLY A 79 -13.85 -6.77 5.07
C GLY A 79 -12.71 -7.63 4.51
N ASN A 80 -12.93 -8.35 3.40
CA ASN A 80 -11.87 -9.05 2.70
C ASN A 80 -11.04 -8.08 1.85
N TRP A 81 -9.78 -8.43 1.65
CA TRP A 81 -8.84 -7.66 0.83
C TRP A 81 -8.65 -8.34 -0.51
N ARG A 82 -9.09 -7.68 -1.58
CA ARG A 82 -8.74 -8.05 -2.95
C ARG A 82 -7.32 -7.57 -3.23
N THR A 83 -6.41 -8.50 -3.45
CA THR A 83 -5.02 -8.18 -3.72
C THR A 83 -4.73 -8.17 -5.23
N PHE A 84 -3.74 -7.39 -5.62
CA PHE A 84 -3.26 -7.28 -7.00
C PHE A 84 -1.81 -7.78 -7.07
N PRO A 85 -1.36 -8.37 -8.19
CA PRO A 85 0.03 -8.75 -8.38
C PRO A 85 0.97 -7.56 -8.19
N VAL A 86 2.22 -7.84 -7.80
CA VAL A 86 3.26 -6.80 -7.79
C VAL A 86 3.43 -6.27 -9.22
N LYS A 87 3.40 -4.94 -9.38
CA LYS A 87 3.63 -4.28 -10.67
C LYS A 87 4.82 -3.34 -10.56
N ALA A 88 5.72 -3.38 -11.54
CA ALA A 88 6.75 -2.37 -11.71
C ALA A 88 6.15 -1.14 -12.43
N LEU A 89 6.37 0.06 -11.88
CA LEU A 89 5.92 1.34 -12.44
C LEU A 89 7.11 2.21 -12.78
N GLN A 90 7.20 2.64 -14.03
CA GLN A 90 8.12 3.71 -14.43
C GLN A 90 7.72 5.05 -13.79
N GLY A 91 8.65 6.00 -13.77
CA GLY A 91 8.35 7.35 -13.31
C GLY A 91 7.23 7.98 -14.15
N GLY A 92 6.20 8.50 -13.49
CA GLY A 92 5.00 9.03 -14.12
C GLY A 92 3.95 8.01 -14.54
N GLU A 93 4.25 6.70 -14.50
CA GLU A 93 3.29 5.64 -14.85
C GLU A 93 2.21 5.48 -13.77
N THR A 94 1.02 5.06 -14.19
CA THR A 94 -0.11 4.75 -13.32
C THR A 94 -0.42 3.27 -13.25
N MET A 95 -1.06 2.86 -12.16
CA MET A 95 -1.73 1.57 -12.02
C MET A 95 -3.15 1.75 -11.51
N TYR A 96 -4.01 0.82 -11.88
CA TYR A 96 -5.40 0.78 -11.45
C TYR A 96 -5.64 -0.44 -10.56
N ALA A 97 -6.47 -0.25 -9.55
CA ALA A 97 -7.06 -1.33 -8.77
C ALA A 97 -8.52 -1.03 -8.49
N TYR A 98 -9.26 -2.07 -8.14
CA TYR A 98 -10.69 -1.98 -7.90
C TYR A 98 -11.13 -2.91 -6.77
N ALA A 99 -12.27 -2.60 -6.16
CA ALA A 99 -13.08 -3.52 -5.37
C ALA A 99 -14.46 -3.61 -6.03
N CYS A 100 -15.06 -4.79 -6.04
CA CYS A 100 -16.37 -4.97 -6.68
C CYS A 100 -17.52 -4.42 -5.83
N HIS A 101 -17.38 -4.56 -4.50
CA HIS A 101 -18.22 -3.94 -3.50
C HIS A 101 -17.27 -3.13 -2.62
N GLY A 102 -16.86 -1.95 -3.07
CA GLY A 102 -15.79 -1.21 -2.44
C GLY A 102 -16.19 -0.54 -1.12
N THR A 103 -15.21 -0.29 -0.26
CA THR A 103 -15.37 0.59 0.91
C THR A 103 -14.69 1.95 0.75
N GLY A 104 -13.99 2.16 -0.38
CA GLY A 104 -13.11 3.31 -0.57
C GLY A 104 -11.70 3.13 0.01
N LYS A 105 -11.47 2.11 0.85
CA LYS A 105 -10.17 1.86 1.48
C LYS A 105 -9.27 0.99 0.61
N TYR A 106 -7.97 1.26 0.68
CA TYR A 106 -6.92 0.50 0.01
C TYR A 106 -5.62 0.56 0.82
N LEU A 107 -4.76 -0.43 0.61
CA LEU A 107 -3.42 -0.51 1.18
C LEU A 107 -2.42 -0.67 0.05
N PHE A 108 -1.25 -0.05 0.20
CA PHE A 108 -0.16 -0.23 -0.75
C PHE A 108 1.18 -0.35 -0.04
N TRP A 109 2.10 -0.99 -0.74
CA TRP A 109 3.51 -1.08 -0.39
C TRP A 109 4.30 -0.79 -1.64
N ALA A 110 5.32 0.04 -1.52
CA ALA A 110 6.20 0.39 -2.62
C ALA A 110 7.64 0.23 -2.18
N ARG A 111 8.48 -0.20 -3.10
CA ARG A 111 9.94 -0.21 -2.96
C ARG A 111 10.57 0.19 -4.28
N ARG A 112 11.82 0.65 -4.26
CA ARG A 112 12.59 0.82 -5.49
C ARG A 112 12.70 -0.52 -6.23
N MET A 113 12.68 -0.47 -7.56
CA MET A 113 12.88 -1.67 -8.38
C MET A 113 14.20 -2.36 -8.01
N ASN A 114 14.14 -3.68 -7.83
CA ASN A 114 15.27 -4.55 -7.43
C ASN A 114 15.85 -4.27 -6.04
N ASP A 115 15.15 -3.52 -5.18
CA ASP A 115 15.54 -3.44 -3.78
C ASP A 115 15.19 -4.75 -3.07
N THR A 116 16.22 -5.51 -2.70
CA THR A 116 16.07 -6.79 -2.02
C THR A 116 16.03 -6.65 -0.49
N GLN A 117 16.27 -5.46 0.05
CA GLN A 117 16.22 -5.21 1.50
C GLN A 117 14.78 -5.07 1.99
N ILE A 118 13.89 -4.52 1.15
CA ILE A 118 12.46 -4.46 1.42
C ILE A 118 11.78 -5.67 0.78
N VAL A 119 11.05 -6.46 1.57
CA VAL A 119 10.21 -7.55 1.05
C VAL A 119 8.77 -7.06 0.96
N LEU A 120 8.20 -7.07 -0.24
CA LEU A 120 6.77 -6.78 -0.44
C LEU A 120 5.92 -7.94 0.09
N PRO A 121 4.79 -7.65 0.76
CA PRO A 121 3.97 -8.71 1.33
C PRO A 121 3.29 -9.55 0.25
N THR A 122 3.15 -10.83 0.55
CA THR A 122 2.38 -11.79 -0.23
C THR A 122 0.87 -11.59 -0.04
N ASP A 123 0.07 -12.16 -0.94
CA ASP A 123 -1.40 -12.14 -0.81
C ASP A 123 -1.88 -12.74 0.51
N GLY A 124 -1.27 -13.86 0.92
CA GLY A 124 -1.60 -14.55 2.16
C GLY A 124 -1.31 -13.71 3.40
N GLU A 125 -0.17 -13.00 3.42
CA GLU A 125 0.18 -12.11 4.53
C GLU A 125 -0.78 -10.94 4.65
N ILE A 126 -1.17 -10.32 3.53
CA ILE A 126 -2.14 -9.21 3.52
C ILE A 126 -3.49 -9.70 4.04
N VAL A 127 -4.01 -10.79 3.48
CA VAL A 127 -5.31 -11.34 3.88
C VAL A 127 -5.30 -11.76 5.35
N SER A 128 -4.21 -12.32 5.85
CA SER A 128 -4.08 -12.73 7.24
C SER A 128 -4.00 -11.54 8.21
N ALA A 129 -3.16 -10.54 7.90
CA ALA A 129 -2.89 -9.41 8.81
C ALA A 129 -4.06 -8.42 8.91
N TYR A 130 -4.87 -8.30 7.86
CA TYR A 130 -5.93 -7.30 7.73
C TYR A 130 -7.35 -7.88 7.65
N ARG A 131 -7.54 -9.19 7.85
CA ARG A 131 -8.88 -9.80 7.89
C ARG A 131 -9.78 -9.10 8.91
N GLY A 132 -10.92 -8.58 8.45
CA GLY A 132 -11.96 -8.00 9.31
C GLY A 132 -11.62 -6.64 9.95
N LYS A 133 -10.63 -5.91 9.41
CA LYS A 133 -10.25 -4.54 9.84
C LYS A 133 -10.60 -3.49 8.80
#